data_AF-A0AA87ZBU7-F1
#
_entry.id   AF-A0AA87ZBU7-F1
#
_cell.length_a   1.000
_cell.length_b   1.000
_cell.length_c   1.000
_cell.angle_alpha   90.00
_cell.angle_beta   90.00
_cell.angle_gamma   90.00
#
_symmetry.space_group_name_H-M   'P 1'
#
loop_
_entity.id
_entity.type
_entity.pdbx_description
1 polymer ?
#
loop_
_entity_poly.entity_id
_entity_poly.type
_entity_poly.pdbx_seq_one_letter_code
_entity_poly.pdbx_strand_id
1 'polypeptide(L)'
;MRLTDHSSMGDALWFEVGEDLGRFSINELCLITGMKCVGSTHLPLVESRLITRYFSTLRGVSREHLELQLSNAANLDNDDDAVKLSLLYLTFSIPLSNANSVKIDPKFFALADNIAEFNDFPWGVLSWEATRTAICNSVENRVSSKRIPLKKNDKVHYSVAGFPHALLVWAYETLPTIALKFSSNYEHAIPRMLSWTTADNVKFDDVMSAFTEVGEKQ
;
A
#
# COMPACT_ATOMS: atom_id res chain seq x y z
N MET A 1 1.96 20.82 -2.34
CA MET A 1 2.56 19.49 -2.58
C MET A 1 2.51 19.15 -4.07
N ARG A 2 3.67 19.05 -4.72
CA ARG A 2 3.82 18.58 -6.11
C ARG A 2 4.86 17.46 -6.14
N LEU A 3 4.59 16.38 -6.87
CA LEU A 3 5.59 15.33 -7.13
C LEU A 3 6.54 15.85 -8.20
N THR A 4 7.84 15.79 -7.95
CA THR A 4 8.88 16.22 -8.88
C THR A 4 9.68 15.04 -9.42
N ASP A 5 10.04 15.09 -10.71
CA ASP A 5 10.91 14.10 -11.33
C ASP A 5 12.37 14.43 -11.00
N HIS A 6 12.89 13.73 -10.00
CA HIS A 6 14.32 13.66 -9.71
C HIS A 6 14.83 12.23 -9.93
N SER A 7 14.49 11.63 -11.06
CA SER A 7 14.99 10.30 -11.49
C SER A 7 16.52 10.18 -11.47
N SER A 8 17.25 11.30 -11.48
CA SER A 8 18.71 11.36 -11.31
C SER A 8 19.20 11.21 -9.85
N MET A 9 18.31 11.24 -8.84
CA MET A 9 18.64 11.27 -7.41
C MET A 9 18.27 9.96 -6.66
N GLY A 10 18.01 8.87 -7.39
CA GLY A 10 17.74 7.53 -6.86
C GLY A 10 16.25 7.14 -6.91
N ASP A 11 15.95 5.88 -6.54
CA ASP A 11 14.59 5.31 -6.55
C ASP A 11 13.79 5.79 -5.33
N ALA A 12 13.29 7.04 -5.40
CA ALA A 12 12.51 7.70 -4.36
C ALA A 12 11.46 8.63 -4.97
N LEU A 13 10.39 8.89 -4.21
CA LEU A 13 9.42 9.93 -4.51
C LEU A 13 9.83 11.24 -3.82
N TRP A 14 9.78 12.32 -4.57
CA TRP A 14 10.16 13.65 -4.09
C TRP A 14 8.97 14.61 -4.18
N PHE A 15 8.69 15.26 -3.07
CA PHE A 15 7.52 16.12 -2.90
C PHE A 15 7.93 17.53 -2.52
N GLU A 16 7.59 18.48 -3.37
CA GLU A 16 7.75 19.91 -3.10
C GLU A 16 6.55 20.41 -2.28
N VAL A 17 6.80 20.87 -1.05
CA VAL A 17 5.79 21.41 -0.12
C VAL A 17 6.27 22.77 0.36
N GLY A 18 5.68 23.85 -0.17
CA GLY A 18 6.23 25.19 0.05
C GLY A 18 7.58 25.32 -0.64
N GLU A 19 8.60 25.74 0.10
CA GLU A 19 10.00 25.80 -0.36
C GLU A 19 10.79 24.52 0.00
N ASP A 20 10.19 23.61 0.77
CA ASP A 20 10.84 22.39 1.24
C ASP A 20 10.66 21.22 0.26
N LEU A 21 11.68 20.38 0.16
CA LEU A 21 11.67 19.14 -0.61
C LEU A 21 11.67 17.92 0.31
N GLY A 22 10.54 17.22 0.38
CA GLY A 22 10.37 15.98 1.13
C GLY A 22 10.72 14.75 0.30
N ARG A 23 11.49 13.82 0.88
CA ARG A 23 11.85 12.54 0.26
C ARG A 23 11.10 11.39 0.92
N PHE A 24 10.43 10.56 0.12
CA PHE A 24 9.85 9.29 0.55
C PHE A 24 10.42 8.17 -0.32
N SER A 25 11.21 7.26 0.26
CA SER A 25 11.76 6.10 -0.44
C SER A 25 11.41 4.79 0.27
N ILE A 26 11.89 3.68 -0.29
CA ILE A 26 11.76 2.36 0.34
C ILE A 26 12.29 2.32 1.78
N ASN A 27 13.25 3.19 2.13
CA ASN A 27 13.81 3.27 3.48
C ASN A 27 12.78 3.84 4.46
N GLU A 28 12.12 4.95 4.11
CA GLU A 28 11.02 5.49 4.91
C GLU A 28 9.89 4.47 5.04
N LEU A 29 9.50 3.79 3.95
CA LEU A 29 8.50 2.74 4.00
C LEU A 29 8.90 1.61 4.96
N CYS A 30 10.14 1.14 4.88
CA CYS A 30 10.69 0.10 5.76
C CYS A 30 10.63 0.53 7.24
N LEU A 31 11.07 1.75 7.53
CA LEU A 31 11.12 2.30 8.90
C LEU A 31 9.71 2.49 9.47
N ILE A 32 8.77 2.93 8.65
CA ILE A 32 7.39 3.20 9.07
C ILE A 32 6.62 1.91 9.31
N THR A 33 6.75 0.95 8.41
CA THR A 33 5.96 -0.28 8.41
C THR A 33 6.63 -1.43 9.17
N GLY A 34 7.94 -1.37 9.39
CA GLY A 34 8.71 -2.49 9.94
C GLY A 34 8.83 -3.70 9.01
N MET A 35 8.35 -3.61 7.76
CA MET A 35 8.42 -4.71 6.81
C MET A 35 9.84 -4.93 6.30
N LYS A 36 10.17 -6.17 5.96
CA LYS A 36 11.42 -6.50 5.29
C LYS A 36 11.42 -5.92 3.87
N CYS A 37 12.34 -4.99 3.62
CA CYS A 37 12.50 -4.28 2.35
C CYS A 37 13.79 -4.62 1.60
N VAL A 38 14.50 -5.67 2.03
CA VAL A 38 15.75 -6.14 1.42
C VAL A 38 15.72 -7.65 1.28
N GLY A 39 16.25 -8.16 0.18
CA GLY A 39 16.28 -9.59 -0.13
C GLY A 39 15.78 -9.90 -1.53
N SER A 40 15.80 -11.18 -1.87
CA SER A 40 15.32 -11.66 -3.17
C SER A 40 13.79 -11.73 -3.18
N THR A 41 13.18 -11.25 -4.26
CA THR A 41 11.75 -11.38 -4.54
C THR A 41 11.44 -12.60 -5.43
N HIS A 42 12.37 -13.56 -5.53
CA HIS A 42 12.13 -14.80 -6.27
C HIS A 42 11.02 -15.61 -5.60
N LEU A 43 10.02 -15.96 -6.39
CA LEU A 43 8.93 -16.80 -5.95
C LEU A 43 9.21 -18.28 -6.26
N PRO A 44 8.71 -19.22 -5.44
CA PRO A 44 8.84 -20.63 -5.71
C PRO A 44 8.27 -21.02 -7.08
N LEU A 45 8.92 -21.97 -7.74
CA LEU A 45 8.46 -22.53 -9.03
C LEU A 45 7.74 -23.87 -8.86
N VAL A 46 7.22 -24.14 -7.66
CA VAL A 46 6.47 -25.36 -7.32
C VAL A 46 4.97 -25.09 -7.35
N GLU A 47 4.17 -26.15 -7.56
CA GLU A 47 2.72 -26.06 -7.45
C GLU A 47 2.28 -25.85 -6.00
N SER A 48 1.24 -25.04 -5.80
CA SER A 48 0.69 -24.80 -4.47
C SER A 48 -0.30 -25.89 -4.07
N ARG A 49 -0.09 -26.49 -2.90
CA ARG A 49 -1.05 -27.39 -2.27
C ARG A 49 -2.31 -26.64 -1.83
N LEU A 50 -2.19 -25.39 -1.37
CA LEU A 50 -3.34 -24.55 -1.01
C LEU A 50 -4.30 -24.36 -2.19
N ILE A 51 -3.78 -24.07 -3.39
CA ILE A 51 -4.60 -23.96 -4.60
C ILE A 51 -5.28 -25.28 -4.92
N THR A 52 -4.54 -26.38 -4.93
CA THR A 52 -5.09 -27.71 -5.23
C THR A 52 -6.19 -28.11 -4.24
N ARG A 53 -6.02 -27.80 -2.96
CA ARG A 53 -6.97 -28.18 -1.91
C ARG A 53 -8.24 -27.34 -1.92
N TYR A 54 -8.13 -26.02 -2.02
CA TYR A 54 -9.25 -25.11 -1.79
C TYR A 54 -9.80 -24.46 -3.07
N PHE A 55 -9.04 -24.48 -4.17
CA PHE A 55 -9.33 -23.68 -5.36
C PHE A 55 -9.14 -24.43 -6.69
N SER A 56 -9.09 -25.77 -6.68
CA SER A 56 -8.77 -26.59 -7.86
C SER A 56 -9.74 -26.42 -9.04
N THR A 57 -10.98 -26.01 -8.79
CA THR A 57 -11.99 -25.76 -9.82
C THR A 57 -11.88 -24.39 -10.47
N LEU A 58 -11.07 -23.48 -9.89
CA LEU A 58 -10.93 -22.11 -10.36
C LEU A 58 -9.81 -21.98 -11.38
N ARG A 59 -10.02 -21.13 -12.40
CA ARG A 59 -8.98 -20.75 -13.38
C ARG A 59 -8.02 -19.66 -12.86
N GLY A 60 -7.98 -19.46 -11.55
CA GLY A 60 -7.22 -18.39 -10.89
C GLY A 60 -7.96 -17.87 -9.67
N VAL A 61 -7.20 -17.53 -8.64
CA VAL A 61 -7.71 -17.11 -7.33
C VAL A 61 -7.47 -15.61 -7.17
N SER A 62 -8.47 -14.89 -6.71
CA SER A 62 -8.40 -13.46 -6.38
C SER A 62 -8.63 -13.24 -4.89
N ARG A 63 -8.51 -11.99 -4.42
CA ARG A 63 -8.84 -11.66 -3.02
C ARG A 63 -10.30 -11.95 -2.67
N GLU A 64 -11.22 -11.76 -3.61
CA GLU A 64 -12.65 -12.09 -3.40
C GLU A 64 -12.84 -13.58 -3.11
N HIS A 65 -12.10 -14.45 -3.82
CA HIS A 65 -12.15 -15.89 -3.57
C HIS A 65 -11.55 -16.24 -2.20
N LEU A 66 -10.46 -15.60 -1.79
CA LEU A 66 -9.90 -15.75 -0.45
C LEU A 66 -10.89 -15.31 0.63
N GLU A 67 -11.54 -14.16 0.45
CA GLU A 67 -12.54 -13.63 1.37
C GLU A 67 -13.73 -14.57 1.51
N LEU A 68 -14.27 -15.08 0.39
CA LEU A 68 -15.33 -16.08 0.40
C LEU A 68 -14.90 -17.35 1.13
N GLN A 69 -13.67 -17.83 0.89
CA GLN A 69 -13.14 -19.00 1.56
C GLN A 69 -13.02 -18.79 3.08
N LEU A 70 -12.54 -17.62 3.51
CA LEU A 70 -12.32 -17.26 4.92
C LEU A 70 -13.62 -16.89 5.65
N SER A 71 -14.68 -16.50 4.93
CA SER A 71 -15.94 -16.02 5.52
C SER A 71 -16.76 -17.09 6.27
N ASN A 72 -16.48 -18.38 6.02
CA ASN A 72 -17.20 -19.48 6.65
C ASN A 72 -16.21 -20.54 7.15
N ALA A 73 -16.18 -20.75 8.47
CA ALA A 73 -15.31 -21.74 9.10
C ALA A 73 -15.51 -23.16 8.58
N ALA A 74 -16.71 -23.52 8.11
CA ALA A 74 -16.97 -24.83 7.50
C ALA A 74 -16.19 -25.07 6.19
N ASN A 75 -15.68 -24.02 5.55
CA ASN A 75 -14.87 -24.12 4.34
C ASN A 75 -13.41 -24.51 4.63
N LEU A 76 -12.98 -24.42 5.89
CA LEU A 76 -11.60 -24.63 6.32
C LEU A 76 -11.58 -25.69 7.43
N ASP A 77 -11.02 -26.84 7.09
CA ASP A 77 -10.89 -28.00 7.97
C ASP A 77 -9.49 -28.10 8.62
N ASN A 78 -8.63 -27.11 8.36
CA ASN A 78 -7.25 -27.07 8.84
C ASN A 78 -6.85 -25.65 9.24
N ASP A 79 -6.50 -25.47 10.52
CA ASP A 79 -6.17 -24.17 11.09
C ASP A 79 -4.88 -23.56 10.52
N ASP A 80 -3.87 -24.39 10.20
CA ASP A 80 -2.62 -23.93 9.57
C ASP A 80 -2.88 -23.36 8.17
N ASP A 81 -3.74 -24.03 7.39
CA ASP A 81 -4.18 -23.53 6.09
C ASP A 81 -5.00 -22.25 6.22
N ALA A 82 -5.87 -22.16 7.22
CA ALA A 82 -6.64 -20.94 7.50
C ALA A 82 -5.73 -19.75 7.79
N VAL A 83 -4.67 -19.94 8.59
CA VAL A 83 -3.66 -18.90 8.86
C VAL A 83 -2.93 -18.48 7.59
N LYS A 84 -2.46 -19.43 6.78
CA LYS A 84 -1.75 -19.14 5.52
C LYS A 84 -2.61 -18.36 4.52
N LEU A 85 -3.87 -18.77 4.35
CA LEU A 85 -4.82 -18.06 3.49
C LEU A 85 -5.16 -16.67 4.04
N SER A 86 -5.28 -16.53 5.36
CA SER A 86 -5.49 -15.23 6.02
C SER A 86 -4.30 -14.30 5.82
N LEU A 87 -3.06 -14.80 5.93
CA LEU A 87 -1.86 -14.01 5.68
C LEU A 87 -1.77 -13.55 4.22
N LEU A 88 -2.10 -14.42 3.27
CA LEU A 88 -2.23 -14.03 1.86
C LEU A 88 -3.30 -12.94 1.69
N TYR A 89 -4.49 -13.14 2.25
CA TYR A 89 -5.56 -12.16 2.16
C TYR A 89 -5.14 -10.81 2.72
N LEU A 90 -4.55 -10.75 3.92
CA LEU A 90 -4.09 -9.52 4.56
C LEU A 90 -2.96 -8.85 3.75
N THR A 91 -2.00 -9.63 3.24
CA THR A 91 -0.88 -9.11 2.44
C THR A 91 -1.34 -8.48 1.14
N PHE A 92 -2.28 -9.12 0.43
CA PHE A 92 -2.84 -8.54 -0.79
C PHE A 92 -3.85 -7.42 -0.51
N SER A 93 -4.40 -7.35 0.70
CA SER A 93 -5.35 -6.31 1.11
C SER A 93 -4.72 -5.03 1.60
N ILE A 94 -3.60 -5.13 2.34
CA ILE A 94 -3.03 -3.98 3.06
C ILE A 94 -1.78 -3.46 2.34
N PRO A 95 -0.63 -4.16 2.31
CA PRO A 95 0.59 -3.61 1.74
C PRO A 95 0.64 -3.59 0.21
N LEU A 96 -0.18 -4.39 -0.48
CA LEU A 96 -0.27 -4.38 -1.96
C LEU A 96 -1.56 -3.73 -2.47
N SER A 97 -2.63 -3.75 -1.67
CA SER A 97 -3.96 -3.13 -1.90
C SER A 97 -4.39 -3.03 -3.37
N ASN A 98 -4.36 -4.15 -4.10
CA ASN A 98 -4.84 -4.19 -5.49
C ASN A 98 -6.37 -4.37 -5.53
N ALA A 99 -6.99 -4.20 -6.70
CA ALA A 99 -8.43 -4.43 -6.83
C ALA A 99 -8.79 -5.88 -6.50
N ASN A 100 -9.89 -6.10 -5.78
CA ASN A 100 -10.24 -7.41 -5.21
C ASN A 100 -10.38 -8.53 -6.26
N SER A 101 -10.77 -8.16 -7.49
CA SER A 101 -10.94 -9.07 -8.63
C SER A 101 -9.65 -9.44 -9.34
N VAL A 102 -8.52 -8.79 -9.04
CA VAL A 102 -7.21 -9.11 -9.64
C VAL A 102 -6.77 -10.49 -9.16
N LYS A 103 -6.39 -11.35 -10.12
CA LYS A 103 -5.86 -12.68 -9.84
C LYS A 103 -4.48 -12.57 -9.20
N ILE A 104 -4.28 -13.31 -8.12
CA ILE A 104 -3.00 -13.45 -7.44
C ILE A 104 -2.18 -14.50 -8.18
N ASP A 105 -0.88 -14.23 -8.41
CA ASP A 105 0.02 -15.21 -9.01
C ASP A 105 0.06 -16.49 -8.13
N PRO A 106 -0.23 -17.68 -8.70
CA PRO A 106 -0.18 -18.94 -7.97
C PRO A 106 1.09 -19.18 -7.16
N LYS A 107 2.22 -18.60 -7.57
CA LYS A 107 3.48 -18.75 -6.85
C LYS A 107 3.48 -18.09 -5.47
N PHE A 108 2.62 -17.11 -5.22
CA PHE A 108 2.44 -16.58 -3.85
C PHE A 108 1.72 -17.58 -2.95
N PHE A 109 0.84 -18.42 -3.49
CA PHE A 109 0.25 -19.51 -2.71
C PHE A 109 1.29 -20.61 -2.43
N ALA A 110 2.16 -20.89 -3.39
CA ALA A 110 3.28 -21.81 -3.18
C ALA A 110 4.27 -21.28 -2.12
N LEU A 111 4.50 -19.97 -2.09
CA LEU A 111 5.25 -19.31 -1.01
C LEU A 111 4.53 -19.47 0.34
N ALA A 112 3.22 -19.26 0.40
CA ALA A 112 2.43 -19.40 1.62
C ALA A 112 2.34 -20.83 2.15
N ASP A 113 2.49 -21.85 1.29
CA ASP A 113 2.61 -23.24 1.73
C ASP A 113 3.81 -23.43 2.69
N ASN A 114 4.90 -22.66 2.50
CA ASN A 114 6.03 -22.57 3.41
C ASN A 114 6.00 -21.27 4.22
N ILE A 115 5.39 -21.34 5.42
CA ILE A 115 5.21 -20.16 6.28
C ILE A 115 6.53 -19.48 6.69
N ALA A 116 7.63 -20.22 6.80
CA ALA A 116 8.93 -19.65 7.14
C ALA A 116 9.48 -18.78 5.99
N GLU A 117 9.40 -19.27 4.75
CA GLU A 117 9.76 -18.49 3.56
C GLU A 117 8.82 -17.31 3.36
N PHE A 118 7.51 -17.50 3.59
CA PHE A 118 6.53 -16.42 3.51
C PHE A 118 6.85 -15.27 4.47
N ASN A 119 7.19 -15.58 5.71
CA ASN A 119 7.53 -14.58 6.73
C ASN A 119 8.89 -13.92 6.47
N ASP A 120 9.84 -14.64 5.86
CA ASP A 120 11.14 -14.08 5.47
C ASP A 120 11.11 -13.34 4.12
N PHE A 121 10.03 -13.45 3.35
CA PHE A 121 9.90 -12.82 2.04
C PHE A 121 9.92 -11.28 2.17
N PRO A 122 10.64 -10.55 1.29
CA PRO A 122 10.76 -9.09 1.40
C PRO A 122 9.52 -8.36 0.86
N TRP A 123 8.38 -8.53 1.53
CA TRP A 123 7.08 -7.92 1.15
C TRP A 123 7.15 -6.42 0.97
N GLY A 124 8.04 -5.74 1.71
CA GLY A 124 8.21 -4.31 1.61
C GLY A 124 8.78 -3.85 0.26
N VAL A 125 9.50 -4.71 -0.47
CA VAL A 125 9.95 -4.41 -1.84
C VAL A 125 8.76 -4.33 -2.80
N LEU A 126 7.85 -5.32 -2.75
CA LEU A 126 6.66 -5.33 -3.60
C LEU A 126 5.70 -4.20 -3.21
N SER A 127 5.57 -3.93 -1.91
CA SER A 127 4.76 -2.85 -1.39
C SER A 127 5.28 -1.48 -1.82
N TRP A 128 6.59 -1.25 -1.77
CA TRP A 128 7.24 -0.05 -2.29
C TRP A 128 6.95 0.14 -3.77
N GLU A 129 7.17 -0.89 -4.59
CA GLU A 129 6.99 -0.78 -6.03
C GLU A 129 5.52 -0.51 -6.41
N ALA A 130 4.58 -1.18 -5.74
CA ALA A 130 3.15 -0.95 -5.92
C ALA A 130 2.76 0.49 -5.52
N THR A 131 3.25 0.98 -4.38
CA THR A 131 2.98 2.33 -3.86
C THR A 131 3.55 3.39 -4.81
N ARG A 132 4.81 3.25 -5.20
CA ARG A 132 5.53 4.16 -6.09
C ARG A 132 4.85 4.25 -7.44
N THR A 133 4.55 3.10 -8.05
CA THR A 133 3.86 3.01 -9.34
C THR A 133 2.47 3.65 -9.28
N ALA A 134 1.69 3.38 -8.23
CA ALA A 134 0.36 3.96 -8.06
C ALA A 134 0.42 5.49 -7.97
N ILE A 135 1.38 6.03 -7.21
CA ILE A 135 1.57 7.48 -7.06
C ILE A 135 2.00 8.11 -8.38
N CYS A 136 3.02 7.58 -9.06
CA CYS A 136 3.48 8.09 -10.36
C CYS A 136 2.35 8.09 -11.39
N ASN A 137 1.64 6.97 -11.55
CA ASN A 137 0.52 6.85 -12.48
C ASN A 137 -0.62 7.84 -12.12
N SER A 138 -0.89 8.05 -10.83
CA SER A 138 -1.93 9.01 -10.42
C SER A 138 -1.58 10.45 -10.82
N VAL A 139 -0.30 10.82 -10.75
CA VAL A 139 0.19 12.15 -11.15
C VAL A 139 0.15 12.30 -12.67
N GLU A 140 0.67 11.32 -13.40
CA GLU A 140 0.65 11.31 -14.87
C GLU A 140 -0.77 11.40 -15.43
N ASN A 141 -1.69 10.60 -14.89
CA ASN A 141 -3.10 10.64 -15.26
C ASN A 141 -3.76 11.99 -14.96
N ARG A 142 -3.35 12.67 -13.88
CA ARG A 142 -3.85 14.02 -13.58
C ARG A 142 -3.34 15.06 -14.56
N VAL A 143 -2.07 14.96 -14.97
CA VAL A 143 -1.45 15.84 -15.97
C VAL A 143 -2.06 15.62 -17.34
N SER A 144 -2.26 14.37 -17.76
CA SER A 144 -2.90 14.04 -19.03
C SER A 144 -4.39 14.42 -19.05
N SER A 145 -5.13 14.19 -17.97
CA SER A 145 -6.55 14.57 -17.87
C SER A 145 -6.75 16.09 -17.85
N LYS A 146 -5.80 16.90 -17.37
CA LYS A 146 -5.87 18.36 -17.52
C LYS A 146 -5.78 18.83 -18.98
N ARG A 147 -5.30 17.99 -19.90
CA ARG A 147 -5.25 18.26 -21.34
C ARG A 147 -6.56 17.91 -22.07
N ILE A 148 -7.50 17.22 -21.40
CA ILE A 148 -8.78 16.79 -21.97
C ILE A 148 -9.91 17.35 -21.07
N PRO A 149 -10.89 18.11 -21.58
CA PRO A 149 -11.98 18.59 -20.75
C PRO A 149 -12.76 17.42 -20.14
N LEU A 150 -12.65 17.21 -18.82
CA LEU A 150 -13.46 16.23 -18.10
C LEU A 150 -14.94 16.60 -18.23
N LYS A 151 -15.81 15.64 -18.55
CA LYS A 151 -17.25 15.88 -18.54
C LYS A 151 -17.71 16.07 -17.09
N LYS A 152 -18.76 16.87 -16.87
CA LYS A 152 -19.28 17.27 -15.53
C LYS A 152 -19.55 16.12 -14.53
N ASN A 153 -19.52 14.85 -14.95
CA ASN A 153 -19.76 13.67 -14.12
C ASN A 153 -18.59 12.67 -14.04
N ASP A 154 -17.41 12.98 -14.61
CA ASP A 154 -16.25 12.09 -14.49
C ASP A 154 -15.65 12.22 -13.08
N LYS A 155 -16.06 11.33 -12.18
CA LYS A 155 -15.36 11.12 -10.92
C LYS A 155 -14.01 10.46 -11.24
N VAL A 156 -12.92 11.16 -11.00
CA VAL A 156 -11.58 10.57 -11.09
C VAL A 156 -11.44 9.58 -9.94
N HIS A 157 -11.51 8.29 -10.25
CA HIS A 157 -11.26 7.23 -9.28
C HIS A 157 -9.75 7.03 -9.13
N TYR A 158 -9.23 7.37 -7.95
CA TYR A 158 -7.85 7.03 -7.59
C TYR A 158 -7.85 5.65 -6.94
N SER A 159 -7.40 4.63 -7.66
CA SER A 159 -7.03 3.35 -7.03
C SER A 159 -5.63 3.51 -6.47
N VAL A 160 -5.50 3.62 -5.14
CA VAL A 160 -4.17 3.69 -4.51
C VAL A 160 -3.75 2.27 -4.16
N ALA A 161 -3.08 1.62 -5.11
CA ALA A 161 -2.40 0.35 -4.85
C ALA A 161 -1.15 0.59 -3.97
N GLY A 162 -0.63 -0.49 -3.38
CA GLY A 162 0.48 -0.44 -2.44
C GLY A 162 0.02 -0.15 -1.01
N PHE A 163 0.79 0.65 -0.27
CA PHE A 163 0.59 0.93 1.15
C PHE A 163 0.45 2.45 1.42
N PRO A 164 -0.70 3.05 1.08
CA PRO A 164 -0.92 4.50 1.18
C PRO A 164 -0.75 5.04 2.60
N HIS A 165 -1.07 4.21 3.60
CA HIS A 165 -0.92 4.57 5.00
C HIS A 165 0.53 4.85 5.39
N ALA A 166 1.52 4.17 4.79
CA ALA A 166 2.93 4.47 5.03
C ALA A 166 3.30 5.88 4.54
N LEU A 167 2.78 6.31 3.39
CA LEU A 167 2.94 7.67 2.89
C LEU A 167 2.24 8.69 3.80
N LEU A 168 1.06 8.36 4.32
CA LEU A 168 0.34 9.23 5.25
C LEU A 168 1.13 9.47 6.54
N VAL A 169 1.65 8.40 7.14
CA VAL A 169 2.50 8.48 8.33
C VAL A 169 3.75 9.31 8.05
N TRP A 170 4.41 9.09 6.91
CA TRP A 170 5.54 9.91 6.47
C TRP A 170 5.16 11.40 6.37
N ALA A 171 3.98 11.71 5.82
CA ALA A 171 3.52 13.10 5.72
C ALA A 171 3.29 13.73 7.10
N TYR A 172 2.75 12.99 8.07
CA TYR A 172 2.64 13.48 9.46
C TYR A 172 4.00 13.71 10.12
N GLU A 173 4.98 12.85 9.83
CA GLU A 173 6.31 12.94 10.43
C GLU A 173 7.17 14.05 9.79
N THR A 174 6.89 14.42 8.54
CA THR A 174 7.66 15.43 7.80
C THR A 174 6.99 16.80 7.77
N LEU A 175 5.67 16.88 8.00
CA LEU A 175 4.89 18.11 7.92
C LEU A 175 4.15 18.36 9.25
N PRO A 176 4.83 18.98 10.26
CA PRO A 176 4.26 19.17 11.59
C PRO A 176 2.90 19.89 11.59
N THR A 177 2.70 20.87 10.71
CA THR A 177 1.43 21.59 10.58
C THR A 177 0.27 20.70 10.13
N ILE A 178 0.54 19.74 9.24
CA ILE A 178 -0.46 18.76 8.78
C ILE A 178 -0.75 17.77 9.90
N ALA A 179 0.28 17.28 10.58
CA ALA A 179 0.12 16.39 11.73
C ALA A 179 -0.72 17.03 12.84
N LEU A 180 -0.38 18.24 13.27
CA LEU A 180 -1.11 18.95 14.32
C LEU A 180 -2.59 19.18 13.99
N LYS A 181 -2.95 19.33 12.71
CA LYS A 181 -4.32 19.56 12.28
C LYS A 181 -5.14 18.26 12.13
N PHE A 182 -4.53 17.18 11.68
CA PHE A 182 -5.27 16.01 11.18
C PHE A 182 -4.90 14.69 11.86
N SER A 183 -3.98 14.69 12.82
CA SER A 183 -3.57 13.46 13.50
C SER A 183 -3.43 13.61 15.00
N SER A 184 -3.35 12.46 15.65
CA SER A 184 -2.92 12.32 17.03
C SER A 184 -1.78 11.30 17.06
N ASN A 185 -0.80 11.54 17.93
CA ASN A 185 0.37 10.70 18.08
C ASN A 185 0.35 9.99 19.45
N TYR A 186 0.39 8.67 19.42
CA TYR A 186 0.62 7.82 20.58
C TYR A 186 2.10 7.43 20.55
N GLU A 187 2.94 8.24 21.17
CA GLU A 187 4.40 8.13 21.05
C GLU A 187 4.90 6.71 21.38
N HIS A 188 5.98 6.29 20.71
CA HIS A 188 6.74 5.05 20.96
C HIS A 188 6.09 3.71 20.52
N ALA A 189 5.06 3.71 19.68
CA ALA A 189 4.56 2.45 19.12
C ALA A 189 5.49 1.91 18.01
N ILE A 190 5.70 0.59 18.01
CA ILE A 190 6.53 -0.12 17.02
C ILE A 190 5.67 -1.19 16.34
N PRO A 191 5.57 -1.20 15.01
CA PRO A 191 6.20 -0.26 14.05
C PRO A 191 5.59 1.15 14.10
N ARG A 192 6.31 2.16 13.60
CA ARG A 192 5.96 3.59 13.72
C ARG A 192 4.58 3.93 13.16
N MET A 193 4.08 3.19 12.17
CA MET A 193 2.73 3.38 11.65
C MET A 193 1.64 3.24 12.73
N LEU A 194 1.90 2.50 13.81
CA LEU A 194 0.97 2.37 14.93
C LEU A 194 0.98 3.59 15.88
N SER A 195 1.96 4.50 15.73
CA SER A 195 2.07 5.69 16.56
C SER A 195 1.12 6.80 16.12
N TRP A 196 0.44 6.66 14.98
CA TRP A 196 -0.33 7.74 14.38
C TRP A 196 -1.78 7.32 14.13
N THR A 197 -2.72 8.17 14.50
CA THR A 197 -4.13 8.06 14.10
C THR A 197 -4.59 9.31 13.41
N THR A 198 -5.46 9.16 12.41
CA THR A 198 -6.09 10.29 11.73
C THR A 198 -7.34 10.73 12.49
N ALA A 199 -7.59 12.04 12.54
CA ALA A 199 -8.84 12.57 13.07
C ALA A 199 -10.04 12.06 12.26
N ASP A 200 -11.19 11.89 12.91
CA ASP A 200 -12.41 11.49 12.22
C ASP A 200 -12.91 12.60 11.28
N ASN A 201 -13.53 12.21 10.17
CA ASN A 201 -14.22 13.11 9.22
C ASN A 201 -13.35 14.18 8.54
N VAL A 202 -12.04 13.95 8.38
CA VAL A 202 -11.16 14.84 7.61
C VAL A 202 -11.63 14.91 6.15
N LYS A 203 -11.97 16.11 5.68
CA LYS A 203 -12.40 16.34 4.29
C LYS A 203 -11.22 16.67 3.40
N PHE A 204 -11.32 16.29 2.13
CA PHE A 204 -10.32 16.60 1.12
C PHE A 204 -10.03 18.11 1.02
N ASP A 205 -11.07 18.94 1.04
CA ASP A 205 -10.91 20.40 0.93
C ASP A 205 -10.11 20.98 2.11
N ASP A 206 -10.36 20.50 3.33
CA ASP A 206 -9.63 20.94 4.53
C ASP A 206 -8.13 20.60 4.42
N VAL A 207 -7.82 19.39 3.94
CA VAL A 207 -6.44 18.96 3.69
C VAL A 207 -5.78 19.83 2.63
N MET A 208 -6.46 20.09 1.52
CA MET A 208 -5.94 20.93 0.44
C MET A 208 -5.65 22.36 0.91
N SER A 209 -6.56 22.96 1.68
CA SER A 209 -6.35 24.28 2.28
C SER A 209 -5.17 24.29 3.26
N ALA A 210 -4.98 23.23 4.04
CA ALA A 210 -3.83 23.14 4.93
C ALA A 210 -2.51 23.05 4.15
N PHE A 211 -2.46 22.31 3.04
CA PHE A 211 -1.27 22.26 2.19
C PHE A 211 -0.95 23.58 1.49
N THR A 212 -1.95 24.42 1.18
CA THR A 212 -1.72 25.77 0.66
C THR A 212 -1.20 26.70 1.75
N GLU A 213 -1.79 26.65 2.96
CA GLU A 213 -1.31 27.44 4.10
C GLU A 213 0.14 27.10 4.50
N VAL A 214 0.53 25.82 4.42
CA VAL A 214 1.90 25.41 4.70
C VAL A 214 2.87 26.03 3.70
N GLY A 215 2.49 26.11 2.42
CA GLY A 215 3.33 26.74 1.40
C GLY A 215 3.38 28.26 1.45
N GLU A 216 2.51 28.92 2.22
CA GLU A 216 2.49 30.38 2.39
C GLU A 216 3.14 30.86 3.71
N LYS A 217 3.34 29.96 4.68
CA LYS A 217 3.85 30.28 6.03
C LYS A 217 5.33 29.95 6.24
N GLN A 218 6.00 29.40 5.23
CA GLN A 218 7.45 29.22 5.18
C GLN A 218 8.05 30.33 4.31
#